data_AF-A0A402A076-F1
#
_entry.id   AF-A0A402A076-F1
#
_cell.length_a   1.000
_cell.length_b   1.000
_cell.length_c   1.000
_cell.angle_alpha   90.00
_cell.angle_beta   90.00
_cell.angle_gamma   90.00
#
_symmetry.space_group_name_H-M   'P 1'
#
loop_
_entity.id
_entity.type
_entity.pdbx_description
1 polymer ?
#
loop_
_entity_poly.entity_id
_entity_poly.type
_entity_poly.pdbx_seq_one_letter_code
_entity_poly.pdbx_strand_id
1 'polypeptide(L)'
;MYNDKTYPFTLTIPIGWNETAFSTSSADQSSTFYQIWLTPKSLPHPASAEEALRYPEAIQFTVLLSGPSADYTKIGFTPEADPVVIDHIQTPFYQRTSPNCGEVNFAAGPITIGGKAYSFYLETRDPPRKEDVAIFLKVLQSFTYTG
;
A
#
# COMPACT_ATOMS: atom_id res chain seq x y z
N MET A 1 1.67 8.69 -14.61
CA MET A 1 0.39 8.66 -13.88
C MET A 1 -0.27 7.33 -14.19
N TYR A 2 -0.57 6.55 -13.17
CA TYR A 2 -1.36 5.32 -13.25
C TYR A 2 -2.84 5.70 -13.25
N ASN A 3 -3.59 5.08 -14.16
CA ASN A 3 -5.04 5.14 -14.19
C ASN A 3 -5.54 3.70 -14.17
N ASP A 4 -6.22 3.35 -13.09
CA ASP A 4 -6.73 2.00 -12.92
C ASP A 4 -7.95 1.78 -13.81
N LYS A 5 -7.94 0.70 -14.59
CA LYS A 5 -9.02 0.39 -15.53
C LYS A 5 -10.19 -0.34 -14.87
N THR A 6 -10.03 -0.81 -13.65
CA THR A 6 -10.98 -1.66 -12.92
C THR A 6 -11.70 -0.88 -11.83
N TYR A 7 -10.99 0.02 -11.14
CA TYR A 7 -11.51 0.86 -10.07
C TYR A 7 -11.25 2.34 -10.36
N PRO A 8 -12.16 3.26 -10.00
CA PRO A 8 -12.06 4.66 -10.40
C PRO A 8 -11.08 5.44 -9.52
N PHE A 9 -9.78 5.22 -9.71
CA PHE A 9 -8.73 6.02 -9.08
C PHE A 9 -7.53 6.23 -9.99
N THR A 10 -6.77 7.28 -9.67
CA THR A 10 -5.47 7.55 -10.27
C THR A 10 -4.41 7.71 -9.18
N LEU A 11 -3.16 7.45 -9.52
CA LEU A 11 -2.00 7.72 -8.66
C LEU A 11 -0.76 8.04 -9.49
N THR A 12 0.26 8.62 -8.88
CA THR A 12 1.56 8.84 -9.53
C THR A 12 2.45 7.63 -9.34
N ILE A 13 2.97 7.09 -10.45
CA ILE A 13 4.06 6.11 -10.42
C ILE A 13 5.38 6.90 -10.35
N PRO A 14 6.23 6.66 -9.34
CA PRO A 14 7.52 7.32 -9.25
C PRO A 14 8.41 7.00 -10.46
N ILE A 15 9.28 7.95 -10.85
CA ILE A 15 10.25 7.72 -11.93
C ILE A 15 11.16 6.54 -11.54
N GLY A 16 11.35 5.59 -12.46
CA GLY A 16 12.17 4.42 -12.21
C GLY A 16 11.42 3.24 -11.58
N TRP A 17 10.08 3.31 -11.47
CA TRP A 17 9.25 2.25 -10.91
C TRP A 17 8.30 1.65 -11.96
N ASN A 18 7.95 0.38 -11.78
CA ASN A 18 6.93 -0.33 -12.53
C ASN A 18 5.74 -0.60 -11.63
N GLU A 19 4.55 -0.61 -12.22
CA GLU A 19 3.32 -1.06 -11.61
C GLU A 19 2.93 -2.47 -12.08
N THR A 20 2.41 -3.28 -11.17
CA THR A 20 1.73 -4.55 -11.47
C THR A 20 0.46 -4.63 -10.65
N ALA A 21 -0.53 -5.41 -11.10
CA ALA A 21 -1.76 -5.59 -10.36
C ALA A 21 -2.21 -7.04 -10.32
N PHE A 22 -2.69 -7.47 -9.14
CA PHE A 22 -3.17 -8.81 -8.88
C PHE A 22 -4.47 -8.77 -8.10
N SER A 23 -5.34 -9.75 -8.32
CA SER A 23 -6.41 -10.05 -7.35
C SER A 23 -5.96 -11.22 -6.49
N THR A 24 -6.03 -11.06 -5.18
CA THR A 24 -5.63 -12.09 -4.22
C THR A 24 -6.58 -12.11 -3.03
N SER A 25 -6.48 -13.14 -2.21
CA SER A 25 -7.23 -13.27 -0.95
C SER A 25 -6.27 -13.29 0.23
N SER A 26 -6.75 -12.89 1.40
CA SER A 26 -6.01 -13.12 2.65
C SER A 26 -5.73 -14.62 2.83
N ALA A 27 -4.69 -14.94 3.60
CA ALA A 27 -4.29 -16.34 3.82
C ALA A 27 -5.41 -17.19 4.44
N ASP A 28 -6.26 -16.59 5.27
CA ASP A 28 -7.44 -17.21 5.86
C ASP A 28 -8.70 -17.14 4.98
N GLN A 29 -8.58 -16.58 3.77
CA GLN A 29 -9.64 -16.35 2.78
C GLN A 29 -10.80 -15.50 3.29
N SER A 30 -10.64 -14.79 4.41
CA SER A 30 -11.67 -13.92 4.98
C SER A 30 -11.89 -12.65 4.17
N SER A 31 -10.90 -12.24 3.38
CA SER A 31 -10.92 -11.00 2.59
C SER A 31 -10.35 -11.22 1.20
N THR A 32 -10.90 -10.52 0.21
CA THR A 32 -10.38 -10.49 -1.16
C THR A 32 -10.00 -9.07 -1.52
N PHE A 33 -8.86 -8.94 -2.20
CA PHE A 33 -8.19 -7.69 -2.47
C PHE A 33 -7.84 -7.58 -3.94
N TYR A 34 -7.99 -6.38 -4.48
CA TYR A 34 -7.25 -5.97 -5.66
C TYR A 34 -6.01 -5.20 -5.20
N GLN A 35 -4.83 -5.70 -5.55
CA GLN A 35 -3.56 -5.16 -5.11
C GLN A 35 -2.80 -4.57 -6.28
N ILE A 36 -2.33 -3.34 -6.14
CA ILE A 36 -1.36 -2.72 -7.04
C ILE A 36 -0.01 -2.71 -6.33
N TRP A 37 1.02 -3.17 -7.02
CA TRP A 37 2.37 -3.21 -6.52
C TRP A 37 3.24 -2.27 -7.34
N LEU A 38 3.95 -1.36 -6.66
CA LEU A 38 5.00 -0.56 -7.27
C LEU A 38 6.34 -1.16 -6.89
N THR A 39 7.17 -1.44 -7.88
CA THR A 39 8.50 -2.04 -7.69
C THR A 39 9.57 -1.30 -8.51
N PRO A 40 10.82 -1.21 -8.03
CA PRO A 40 11.90 -0.61 -8.81
C PRO A 40 12.12 -1.31 -10.17
N LYS A 41 12.33 -0.53 -11.24
CA LYS A 41 12.59 -1.04 -12.61
C LYS A 41 13.84 -1.90 -12.75
N SER A 42 14.77 -1.78 -11.81
CA SER A 42 15.97 -2.62 -11.75
C SER A 42 15.68 -4.06 -11.31
N LEU A 43 14.50 -4.33 -10.76
CA LEU A 43 14.06 -5.66 -10.37
C LEU A 43 13.24 -6.32 -11.50
N PRO A 44 13.22 -7.66 -11.56
CA PRO A 44 12.31 -8.38 -12.45
C PRO A 44 10.86 -7.96 -12.20
N HIS A 45 10.03 -8.05 -13.25
CA HIS A 45 8.61 -7.79 -13.11
C HIS A 45 7.98 -8.97 -12.36
N PRO A 46 7.30 -8.77 -11.22
CA PRO A 46 6.75 -9.88 -10.45
C PRO A 46 5.58 -10.53 -11.20
N ALA A 47 5.51 -11.86 -11.19
CA ALA A 47 4.43 -12.62 -11.82
C ALA A 47 3.23 -12.84 -10.87
N SER A 48 3.40 -12.62 -9.56
CA SER A 48 2.33 -12.71 -8.57
C SER A 48 2.53 -11.70 -7.43
N ALA A 49 1.51 -11.54 -6.58
CA ALA A 49 1.62 -10.74 -5.36
C ALA A 49 2.68 -11.34 -4.42
N GLU A 50 2.72 -12.66 -4.25
CA GLU A 50 3.70 -13.35 -3.40
C GLU A 50 5.15 -13.14 -3.87
N GLU A 51 5.37 -12.96 -5.18
CA GLU A 51 6.67 -12.57 -5.71
C GLU A 51 6.98 -11.09 -5.42
N ALA A 52 5.99 -10.19 -5.58
CA ALA A 52 6.16 -8.77 -5.29
C ALA A 52 6.48 -8.51 -3.81
N LEU A 53 5.85 -9.24 -2.88
CA LEU A 53 6.16 -9.17 -1.43
C LEU A 53 7.62 -9.48 -1.11
N ARG A 54 8.32 -10.27 -1.94
CA ARG A 54 9.74 -10.58 -1.70
C ARG A 54 10.66 -9.43 -2.06
N TYR A 55 10.15 -8.38 -2.69
CA TYR A 55 10.95 -7.23 -3.05
C TYR A 55 10.95 -6.24 -1.89
N PRO A 56 12.12 -5.97 -1.31
CA PRO A 56 12.21 -5.33 0.00
C PRO A 56 11.95 -3.81 -0.01
N GLU A 57 11.53 -3.26 -1.16
CA GLU A 57 11.16 -1.86 -1.37
C GLU A 57 9.81 -1.76 -2.09
N ALA A 58 9.02 -2.84 -2.09
CA ALA A 58 7.75 -2.85 -2.79
C ALA A 58 6.70 -2.02 -2.04
N ILE A 59 5.98 -1.19 -2.79
CA ILE A 59 4.83 -0.46 -2.27
C ILE A 59 3.57 -1.19 -2.70
N GLN A 60 2.70 -1.51 -1.75
CA GLN A 60 1.43 -2.17 -1.98
C GLN A 60 0.27 -1.19 -1.76
N PHE A 61 -0.62 -1.14 -2.74
CA PHE A 61 -1.92 -0.49 -2.66
C PHE A 61 -2.98 -1.57 -2.69
N THR A 62 -4.03 -1.43 -1.90
CA THR A 62 -5.07 -2.45 -1.80
C THR A 62 -6.46 -1.83 -1.83
N VAL A 63 -7.28 -2.31 -2.75
CA VAL A 63 -8.73 -2.09 -2.77
C VAL A 63 -9.39 -3.33 -2.21
N LEU A 64 -10.14 -3.19 -1.12
CA LEU A 64 -10.92 -4.28 -0.54
C LEU A 64 -12.12 -4.60 -1.44
N LEU A 65 -12.19 -5.83 -1.92
CA LEU A 65 -13.28 -6.30 -2.78
C LEU A 65 -14.43 -6.88 -1.96
N SER A 66 -14.08 -7.67 -0.95
CA SER A 66 -14.97 -8.35 -0.01
C SER A 66 -14.24 -8.68 1.30
N GLY A 67 -14.99 -8.85 2.39
CA GLY A 67 -14.45 -9.16 3.72
C GLY A 67 -14.29 -7.92 4.62
N PRO A 68 -13.74 -8.10 5.83
CA PRO A 68 -13.46 -6.99 6.73
C PRO A 68 -12.27 -6.14 6.27
N SER A 69 -12.35 -4.82 6.49
CA SER A 69 -11.19 -3.94 6.32
C SER A 69 -10.14 -4.18 7.41
N ALA A 70 -8.88 -3.92 7.09
CA ALA A 70 -7.79 -4.07 8.04
C ALA A 70 -7.95 -3.14 9.25
N ASP A 71 -7.75 -3.69 10.45
CA ASP A 71 -7.57 -2.93 11.69
C ASP A 71 -6.09 -2.97 12.06
N TYR A 72 -5.35 -1.94 11.64
CA TYR A 72 -3.90 -1.88 11.79
C TYR A 72 -3.44 -2.00 13.24
N THR A 73 -4.22 -1.46 14.19
CA THR A 73 -3.88 -1.51 15.62
C THR A 73 -3.92 -2.94 16.17
N LYS A 74 -4.89 -3.75 15.75
CA LYS A 74 -5.00 -5.16 16.16
C LYS A 74 -3.88 -6.04 15.64
N ILE A 75 -3.22 -5.62 14.56
CA ILE A 75 -2.09 -6.34 13.95
C ILE A 75 -0.74 -5.69 14.28
N GLY A 76 -0.69 -4.88 15.33
CA GLY A 76 0.54 -4.40 15.96
C GLY A 76 1.12 -3.11 15.38
N PHE A 77 0.37 -2.39 14.53
CA PHE A 77 0.79 -1.05 14.11
C PHE A 77 0.44 0.00 15.17
N THR A 78 1.31 1.00 15.26
CA THR A 78 1.12 2.18 16.10
C THR A 78 0.88 3.40 15.20
N PRO A 79 -0.12 4.24 15.49
CA PRO A 79 -0.30 5.48 14.74
C PRO A 79 0.83 6.46 15.05
N GLU A 80 1.37 7.07 14.00
CA GLU A 80 2.30 8.20 14.06
C GLU A 80 1.55 9.49 14.46
N ALA A 81 2.30 10.48 14.95
CA ALA A 81 1.73 11.75 15.40
C ALA A 81 1.11 12.55 14.25
N ASP A 82 1.75 12.54 13.08
CA ASP A 82 1.33 13.30 11.92
C ASP A 82 0.51 12.41 10.96
N PRO A 83 -0.78 12.72 10.74
CA PRO A 83 -1.60 11.99 9.79
C PRO A 83 -1.26 12.36 8.34
N VAL A 84 -1.67 11.51 7.42
CA VAL A 84 -1.56 11.75 5.97
C VAL A 84 -2.93 12.12 5.40
N VAL A 85 -2.94 12.96 4.36
CA VAL A 85 -4.15 13.28 3.59
C VAL A 85 -4.13 12.50 2.29
N ILE A 86 -5.19 11.73 2.05
CA ILE A 86 -5.38 10.92 0.84
C ILE A 86 -6.75 11.29 0.27
N ASP A 87 -6.80 11.84 -0.95
CA ASP A 87 -8.03 12.32 -1.59
C ASP A 87 -8.90 13.20 -0.66
N HIS A 88 -8.28 14.22 -0.06
CA HIS A 88 -8.90 15.12 0.93
C HIS A 88 -9.33 14.48 2.27
N ILE A 89 -9.09 13.18 2.48
CA ILE A 89 -9.39 12.48 3.74
C ILE A 89 -8.15 12.41 4.62
N GLN A 90 -8.24 12.99 5.81
CA GLN A 90 -7.21 12.88 6.83
C GLN A 90 -7.25 11.49 7.48
N THR A 91 -6.13 10.79 7.44
CA THR A 91 -6.03 9.37 7.79
C THR A 91 -4.79 9.16 8.65
N PRO A 92 -4.87 8.34 9.72
CA PRO A 92 -3.68 8.02 10.50
C PRO A 92 -2.62 7.35 9.61
N PHE A 93 -1.39 7.79 9.78
CA PHE A 93 -0.22 7.11 9.24
C PHE A 93 0.29 6.16 10.33
N TYR A 94 0.62 4.93 9.97
CA TYR A 94 0.95 3.89 10.93
C TYR A 94 2.35 3.36 10.68
N GLN A 95 3.05 2.98 11.75
CA GLN A 95 4.33 2.29 11.71
C GLN A 95 4.28 1.01 12.54
N ARG A 96 4.99 -0.03 12.09
CA ARG A 96 5.26 -1.24 12.88
C ARG A 96 6.68 -1.74 12.61
N THR A 97 7.43 -2.03 13.65
CA THR A 97 8.66 -2.82 13.53
C THR A 97 8.32 -4.30 13.52
N SER A 98 8.73 -5.00 12.46
CA SER A 98 8.56 -6.45 12.32
C SER A 98 9.31 -7.16 13.44
N PRO A 99 8.65 -8.01 14.25
CA PRO A 99 9.27 -8.60 15.44
C PRO A 99 10.41 -9.57 15.12
N ASN A 100 10.45 -10.12 13.90
CA ASN A 100 11.39 -11.18 13.53
C ASN A 100 12.65 -10.69 12.82
N CYS A 101 12.57 -9.56 12.11
CA CYS A 101 13.61 -9.16 11.17
C CYS A 101 14.01 -7.68 11.26
N GLY A 102 13.41 -6.89 12.17
CA GLY A 102 13.73 -5.47 12.35
C GLY A 102 13.16 -4.52 11.28
N GLU A 103 12.62 -5.06 10.19
CA GLU A 103 11.99 -4.30 9.10
C GLU A 103 10.89 -3.36 9.62
N VAL A 104 10.92 -2.11 9.16
CA VAL A 104 9.93 -1.11 9.55
C VAL A 104 8.89 -0.99 8.46
N ASN A 105 7.66 -1.37 8.78
CA ASN A 105 6.53 -1.32 7.86
C ASN A 105 5.70 -0.08 8.11
N PHE A 106 5.16 0.50 7.03
CA PHE A 106 4.30 1.66 7.10
C PHE A 106 2.95 1.36 6.47
N ALA A 107 1.89 1.96 7.00
CA ALA A 107 0.55 1.80 6.45
C ALA A 107 -0.28 3.07 6.56
N ALA A 108 -1.30 3.19 5.70
CA ALA A 108 -2.33 4.20 5.81
C ALA A 108 -3.70 3.59 5.46
N GLY A 109 -4.76 4.14 6.05
CA GLY A 109 -6.13 3.69 5.89
C GLY A 109 -6.59 2.74 7.01
N PRO A 110 -7.65 1.94 6.77
CA PRO A 110 -8.50 1.97 5.59
C PRO A 110 -9.24 3.30 5.45
N ILE A 111 -9.32 3.86 4.24
CA ILE A 111 -10.23 4.97 3.90
C ILE A 111 -11.39 4.44 3.06
N THR A 112 -12.59 4.98 3.25
CA THR A 112 -13.76 4.57 2.47
C THR A 112 -14.17 5.66 1.49
N ILE A 113 -14.10 5.35 0.19
CA ILE A 113 -14.45 6.25 -0.92
C ILE A 113 -15.20 5.41 -1.96
N GLY A 114 -16.27 5.93 -2.58
CA GLY A 114 -17.00 5.19 -3.61
C GLY A 114 -17.64 3.87 -3.15
N GLY A 115 -17.86 3.70 -1.84
CA GLY A 115 -18.36 2.44 -1.27
C GLY A 115 -17.32 1.31 -1.19
N LYS A 116 -16.03 1.61 -1.38
CA LYS A 116 -14.92 0.66 -1.24
C LYS A 116 -13.93 1.14 -0.17
N ALA A 117 -13.31 0.18 0.52
CA ALA A 117 -12.23 0.47 1.46
C ALA A 117 -10.87 0.35 0.75
N TYR A 118 -10.03 1.37 0.91
CA TYR A 118 -8.69 1.45 0.36
C TYR A 118 -7.68 1.45 1.49
N SER A 119 -6.68 0.58 1.38
CA SER A 119 -5.60 0.40 2.34
C SER A 119 -4.27 0.50 1.61
N PHE A 120 -3.27 1.07 2.27
CA PHE A 120 -1.97 1.37 1.68
C PHE A 120 -0.88 0.81 2.58
N TYR A 121 0.15 0.22 2.00
CA TYR A 121 1.19 -0.48 2.73
C TYR A 121 2.55 -0.31 2.04
N LEU A 122 3.58 -0.08 2.83
CA LEU A 122 4.98 -0.08 2.41
C LEU A 122 5.74 -1.07 3.29
N GLU A 123 6.39 -2.03 2.64
CA GLU A 123 7.42 -2.87 3.24
C GLU A 123 8.79 -2.22 3.00
N THR A 124 9.61 -2.14 4.03
CA THR A 124 10.96 -1.59 3.90
C THR A 124 12.01 -2.56 4.44
N ARG A 125 13.23 -2.44 3.91
CA ARG A 125 14.43 -3.06 4.47
C ARG A 125 14.68 -2.58 5.89
N ASP A 126 15.44 -3.36 6.65
CA ASP A 126 16.13 -2.89 7.86
C ASP A 126 17.58 -2.44 7.52
N PRO A 127 17.98 -1.18 7.74
CA PRO A 127 17.15 -0.06 8.20
C PRO A 127 16.28 0.55 7.08
N PRO A 128 15.11 1.12 7.42
CA PRO A 128 14.24 1.78 6.45
C PRO A 128 14.98 2.93 5.77
N ARG A 129 14.96 2.97 4.44
CA ARG A 129 15.50 4.12 3.72
C ARG A 129 14.48 5.25 3.79
N LYS A 130 14.94 6.43 4.21
CA LYS A 130 14.11 7.66 4.22
C LYS A 130 13.51 7.96 2.85
N GLU A 131 14.20 7.57 1.79
CA GLU A 131 13.73 7.73 0.41
C GLU A 131 12.49 6.89 0.11
N ASP A 132 12.43 5.64 0.56
CA ASP A 132 11.29 4.73 0.31
C ASP A 132 10.02 5.28 0.98
N VAL A 133 10.15 5.78 2.22
CA VAL A 133 9.04 6.42 2.95
C VAL A 133 8.59 7.71 2.25
N ALA A 134 9.54 8.54 1.79
CA ALA A 134 9.21 9.77 1.07
C ALA A 134 8.53 9.49 -0.28
N ILE A 135 8.94 8.43 -0.98
CA ILE A 135 8.28 7.97 -2.21
C ILE A 135 6.86 7.51 -1.88
N PHE A 136 6.69 6.66 -0.86
CA PHE A 136 5.38 6.18 -0.44
C PHE A 136 4.42 7.33 -0.12
N LEU A 137 4.84 8.29 0.73
CA LEU A 137 4.04 9.45 1.06
C LEU A 137 3.64 10.28 -0.17
N LYS A 138 4.55 10.46 -1.15
CA LYS A 138 4.23 11.14 -2.41
C LYS A 138 3.19 10.37 -3.22
N VAL A 139 3.27 9.04 -3.26
CA VAL A 139 2.25 8.25 -3.96
C VAL A 139 0.90 8.37 -3.25
N LEU A 140 0.85 8.29 -1.91
CA LEU A 140 -0.38 8.49 -1.12
C LEU A 140 -1.02 9.85 -1.41
N GLN A 141 -0.23 10.93 -1.39
CA GLN A 141 -0.71 12.29 -1.66
C GLN A 141 -1.18 12.50 -3.10
N SER A 142 -0.72 11.66 -4.04
CA SER A 142 -1.14 11.72 -5.44
C SER A 142 -2.37 10.88 -5.75
N PHE A 143 -2.82 10.05 -4.81
CA PHE A 143 -4.03 9.26 -4.99
C PHE A 143 -5.23 10.20 -5.11
N THR A 144 -6.03 9.99 -6.16
CA THR A 144 -7.26 10.74 -6.40
C THR A 144 -8.34 9.78 -6.86
N TYR A 145 -9.49 9.82 -6.21
CA TYR A 145 -10.67 9.09 -6.65
C TYR A 145 -11.31 9.81 -7.83
N THR A 146 -11.72 9.08 -8.86
CA THR A 146 -12.13 9.68 -10.14
C THR A 146 -13.59 9.44 -10.54
N GLY A 147 -14.44 8.85 -9.68
CA GLY A 147 -15.86 8.71 -10.01
C GLY A 147 -16.67 7.82 -9.09
#